data_AF-A0A3R6HZI4-F1
#
_entry.id   AF-A0A3R6HZI4-F1
#
_cell.length_a   1.000
_cell.length_b   1.000
_cell.length_c   1.000
_cell.angle_alpha   90.00
_cell.angle_beta   90.00
_cell.angle_gamma   90.00
#
_symmetry.space_group_name_H-M   'P 1'
#
loop_
_entity.id
_entity.type
_entity.pdbx_description
1 polymer ?
#
loop_
_entity_poly.entity_id
_entity_poly.type
_entity_poly.pdbx_seq_one_letter_code
_entity_poly.pdbx_strand_id
1 'polypeptide(L)'
;MALYNLKNVYDRKRFKEACNQMVLKNEYVELKKKNTQRSLAQNSYLHCLLGYFASEFGFTLEEVKFDIFKKICNRDIFERKRINRRGQEITYIRSSTELDKAEMTTAIERFRNYSSAQCGLYLPAPHEGEMLFFAQQQIEQCKEFM
;
A
#
# COMPACT_ATOMS: atom_id res chain seq x y z
N MET A 1 14.85 4.05 -0.37
CA MET A 1 15.40 2.77 -0.88
C MET A 1 14.98 2.58 -2.33
N ALA A 2 15.85 2.76 -3.32
CA ALA A 2 15.43 2.66 -4.72
C ALA A 2 15.09 1.21 -5.15
N LEU A 3 13.93 1.02 -5.80
CA LEU A 3 13.50 -0.25 -6.39
C LEU A 3 13.65 -0.19 -7.91
N TYR A 4 14.25 -1.24 -8.49
CA TYR A 4 14.51 -1.33 -9.93
C TYR A 4 13.95 -2.62 -10.51
N ASN A 5 13.20 -2.51 -11.60
CA ASN A 5 12.77 -3.67 -12.38
C ASN A 5 13.78 -3.98 -13.49
N LEU A 6 14.68 -4.95 -13.27
CA LEU A 6 15.71 -5.31 -14.25
C LEU A 6 15.16 -5.96 -15.54
N LYS A 7 13.87 -6.33 -15.61
CA LYS A 7 13.23 -6.73 -16.88
C LYS A 7 13.04 -5.51 -17.79
N ASN A 8 12.81 -4.33 -17.22
CA ASN A 8 12.71 -3.07 -17.94
C ASN A 8 14.11 -2.57 -18.32
N VAL A 9 14.32 -2.26 -19.60
CA VAL A 9 15.60 -1.81 -20.14
C VAL A 9 16.05 -0.48 -19.53
N TYR A 10 15.09 0.43 -19.27
CA TYR A 10 15.38 1.73 -18.66
C TYR A 10 15.85 1.59 -17.21
N ASP A 11 15.12 0.82 -16.40
CA ASP A 11 15.49 0.55 -15.00
C ASP A 11 16.81 -0.21 -14.91
N ARG A 12 17.09 -1.13 -15.84
CA ARG A 12 18.37 -1.84 -15.90
C ARG A 12 19.53 -0.87 -16.12
N LYS A 13 19.36 0.14 -16.97
CA LYS A 13 20.38 1.18 -17.20
C LYS A 13 20.56 2.04 -15.96
N ARG A 14 19.47 2.56 -15.38
CA ARG A 14 19.50 3.38 -14.15
C ARG A 14 20.14 2.63 -12.98
N PHE A 15 19.84 1.35 -12.83
CA PHE A 15 20.44 0.49 -11.80
C PHE A 15 21.97 0.40 -11.97
N LYS A 16 22.46 0.14 -13.18
CA LYS A 16 23.90 0.08 -13.45
C LYS A 16 24.59 1.42 -13.18
N GLU A 17 23.98 2.52 -13.60
CA GLU A 17 24.49 3.87 -13.34
C GLU A 17 24.56 4.16 -11.84
N ALA A 18 23.51 3.85 -11.09
CA ALA A 18 23.48 4.01 -9.63
C ALA A 18 24.57 3.19 -8.94
N CYS A 19 24.75 1.92 -9.32
CA CYS A 19 25.82 1.08 -8.79
C CYS A 19 27.21 1.68 -9.08
N ASN A 20 27.45 2.15 -10.31
CA ASN A 20 28.73 2.77 -10.66
C ASN A 20 29.00 4.02 -9.82
N GLN A 21 27.99 4.85 -9.57
CA GLN A 21 28.15 6.02 -8.70
C GLN A 21 28.49 5.64 -7.26
N MET A 22 27.86 4.61 -6.70
CA MET A 22 28.15 4.14 -5.33
C MET A 22 29.58 3.61 -5.21
N VAL A 23 30.07 2.89 -6.22
CA VAL A 23 31.47 2.42 -6.28
C VAL A 23 32.43 3.61 -6.31
N LEU A 24 32.17 4.62 -7.16
CA LEU A 24 33.00 5.83 -7.23
C LEU A 24 33.06 6.60 -5.90
N LYS A 25 31.95 6.59 -5.16
CA LYS A 25 31.84 7.25 -3.85
C LYS A 25 32.36 6.40 -2.68
N ASN A 26 32.76 5.15 -2.93
CA ASN A 26 33.15 4.17 -1.90
C ASN A 26 32.08 4.01 -0.79
N GLU A 27 30.80 4.00 -1.17
CA GLU A 27 29.69 3.88 -0.23
C GLU A 27 29.47 2.43 0.23
N TYR A 28 28.98 2.25 1.46
CA TYR A 28 28.50 0.95 1.93
C TYR A 28 27.17 0.61 1.26
N VAL A 29 27.09 -0.55 0.61
CA VAL A 29 25.91 -0.96 -0.17
C VAL A 29 25.30 -2.28 0.32
N GLU A 30 23.98 -2.37 0.30
CA GLU A 30 23.23 -3.61 0.51
C GLU A 30 22.49 -3.98 -0.78
N LEU A 31 22.74 -5.19 -1.32
CA LEU A 31 22.03 -5.72 -2.48
C LEU A 31 21.07 -6.83 -2.04
N LYS A 32 19.78 -6.66 -2.33
CA LYS A 32 18.75 -7.66 -2.00
C LYS A 32 17.93 -8.01 -3.23
N LYS A 33 17.86 -9.32 -3.56
CA LYS A 33 16.96 -9.83 -4.60
C LYS A 33 15.53 -9.86 -4.06
N LYS A 34 14.61 -9.17 -4.73
CA LYS A 34 13.18 -9.20 -4.40
C LYS A 34 12.49 -10.25 -5.27
N ASN A 35 11.74 -11.16 -4.65
CA ASN A 35 10.93 -12.13 -5.37
C ASN A 35 9.52 -11.56 -5.56
N THR A 36 9.07 -11.46 -6.81
CA THR A 36 7.75 -10.94 -7.17
C THR A 36 6.68 -12.03 -7.21
N GLN A 37 7.05 -13.30 -7.29
CA GLN A 37 6.08 -14.42 -7.42
C GLN A 37 5.44 -14.83 -6.09
N ARG A 38 5.96 -14.35 -4.96
CA ARG A 38 5.40 -14.69 -3.64
C ARG A 38 4.27 -13.71 -3.30
N SER A 39 3.07 -14.24 -3.05
CA SER A 39 1.96 -13.45 -2.53
C SER A 39 2.34 -12.81 -1.19
N LEU A 40 2.03 -11.52 -1.04
CA LEU A 40 2.22 -10.81 0.23
C LEU A 40 1.26 -11.34 1.30
N ALA A 41 1.67 -11.25 2.57
CA ALA A 41 0.73 -11.40 3.67
C ALA A 41 -0.39 -10.35 3.53
N GLN A 42 -1.63 -10.69 3.90
CA GLN A 42 -2.81 -9.82 3.70
C GLN A 42 -2.58 -8.38 4.21
N ASN A 43 -1.95 -8.22 5.37
CA ASN A 43 -1.63 -6.89 5.92
C ASN A 43 -0.62 -6.14 5.04
N SER A 44 0.46 -6.79 4.61
CA SER A 44 1.47 -6.18 3.74
C SER A 44 0.89 -5.81 2.37
N TYR A 45 -0.04 -6.64 1.87
CA TYR A 45 -0.78 -6.35 0.64
C TYR A 45 -1.68 -5.12 0.80
N LEU A 46 -2.49 -5.07 1.86
CA LEU A 46 -3.32 -3.89 2.17
C LEU A 46 -2.47 -2.62 2.25
N HIS A 47 -1.36 -2.65 2.99
CA HIS A 47 -0.46 -1.49 3.11
C HIS A 47 0.10 -1.04 1.76
N CYS A 48 0.42 -1.98 0.87
CA CYS A 48 0.85 -1.65 -0.49
C CYS A 48 -0.25 -0.95 -1.28
N LEU A 49 -1.50 -1.44 -1.20
CA LEU A 49 -2.61 -0.82 -1.92
C LEU A 49 -2.95 0.57 -1.39
N LEU A 50 -2.98 0.74 -0.07
CA LEU A 50 -3.24 2.05 0.56
C LEU A 50 -2.16 3.05 0.18
N GLY A 51 -0.89 2.64 0.23
CA GLY A 51 0.23 3.47 -0.19
C GLY A 51 0.15 3.84 -1.66
N TYR A 52 -0.19 2.88 -2.53
CA TYR A 52 -0.27 3.14 -3.96
C TYR A 52 -1.38 4.15 -4.30
N PHE A 53 -2.56 3.95 -3.72
CA PHE A 53 -3.66 4.91 -3.84
C PHE A 53 -3.27 6.30 -3.30
N ALA A 54 -2.64 6.34 -2.13
CA ALA A 54 -2.15 7.57 -1.51
C ALA A 54 -1.20 8.34 -2.43
N SER A 55 -0.23 7.64 -3.03
CA SER A 55 0.75 8.22 -3.95
C SER A 55 0.15 8.77 -5.23
N GLU A 56 -0.86 8.10 -5.80
CA GLU A 56 -1.53 8.54 -7.04
C GLU A 56 -2.39 9.79 -6.82
N PHE A 57 -3.06 9.91 -5.67
CA PHE A 57 -3.98 11.01 -5.37
C PHE A 57 -3.40 12.10 -4.46
N GLY A 58 -2.15 11.95 -4.01
CA GLY A 58 -1.49 12.91 -3.12
C GLY A 58 -2.04 12.93 -1.69
N PHE A 59 -2.66 11.84 -1.23
CA PHE A 59 -3.12 11.71 0.16
C PHE A 59 -2.03 11.10 1.03
N THR A 60 -2.08 11.34 2.34
CA THR A 60 -1.28 10.56 3.28
C THR A 60 -1.84 9.14 3.44
N LEU A 61 -0.97 8.19 3.82
CA LEU A 61 -1.39 6.82 4.08
C LEU A 61 -2.45 6.74 5.20
N GLU A 62 -2.37 7.64 6.18
CA GLU A 62 -3.34 7.69 7.28
C GLU A 62 -4.72 8.19 6.84
N GLU A 63 -4.78 9.21 5.99
CA GLU A 63 -6.04 9.71 5.40
C GLU A 63 -6.72 8.63 4.57
N VAL A 64 -5.99 7.98 3.65
CA VAL A 64 -6.55 6.88 2.85
C VAL A 64 -7.02 5.75 3.75
N LYS A 65 -6.25 5.41 4.79
CA LYS A 65 -6.63 4.34 5.73
C LYS A 65 -7.88 4.71 6.53
N PHE A 66 -7.99 5.92 7.04
CA PHE A 66 -9.07 6.29 7.96
C PHE A 66 -10.33 6.71 7.22
N ASP A 67 -10.21 7.63 6.26
CA ASP A 67 -11.36 8.22 5.59
C ASP A 67 -11.85 7.35 4.44
N ILE A 68 -10.96 6.82 3.61
CA ILE A 68 -11.38 6.05 2.43
C ILE A 68 -11.63 4.59 2.79
N PHE A 69 -10.60 3.91 3.32
CA PHE A 69 -10.66 2.47 3.55
C PHE A 69 -11.63 2.09 4.66
N LYS A 70 -11.64 2.81 5.79
CA LYS A 70 -12.50 2.48 6.93
C LYS A 70 -13.89 3.14 6.85
N LYS A 71 -13.99 4.45 6.64
CA LYS A 71 -15.29 5.16 6.68
C LYS A 71 -16.10 5.02 5.39
N ILE A 72 -15.48 5.13 4.22
CA ILE A 72 -16.21 5.08 2.95
C ILE A 72 -16.43 3.62 2.52
N CYS A 73 -15.36 2.83 2.40
CA CYS A 73 -15.45 1.50 1.81
C CYS A 73 -16.03 0.43 2.74
N ASN A 74 -15.77 0.54 4.05
CA ASN A 74 -15.94 -0.57 5.00
C ASN A 74 -16.59 -0.14 6.32
N ARG A 75 -17.53 0.81 6.24
CA ARG A 75 -18.16 1.40 7.42
C ARG A 75 -18.77 0.36 8.35
N ASP A 76 -19.53 -0.59 7.82
CA ASP A 76 -20.15 -1.71 8.52
C ASP A 76 -19.14 -2.61 9.25
N ILE A 77 -17.95 -2.78 8.65
CA ILE A 77 -16.89 -3.61 9.21
C ILE A 77 -16.17 -2.86 10.35
N PHE A 78 -15.96 -1.55 10.23
CA PHE A 78 -15.12 -0.80 11.17
C PHE A 78 -15.86 0.02 12.23
N GLU A 79 -17.09 0.45 11.96
CA GLU A 79 -17.88 1.27 12.86
C GLU A 79 -18.46 0.40 13.99
N ARG A 80 -18.17 0.76 15.24
CA ARG A 80 -18.66 0.08 16.44
C ARG A 80 -19.16 1.12 17.42
N LYS A 81 -20.10 0.69 18.27
CA LYS A 81 -20.64 1.52 19.35
C LYS A 81 -20.11 1.03 20.68
N ARG A 82 -19.76 1.97 21.56
CA ARG A 82 -19.44 1.68 22.96
C ARG A 82 -20.08 2.72 23.86
N ILE A 83 -20.30 2.36 25.12
CA ILE A 83 -20.80 3.28 26.13
C ILE A 83 -19.61 3.95 26.81
N ASN A 84 -19.60 5.29 26.84
CA ASN A 84 -18.56 6.04 27.55
C ASN A 84 -18.80 5.96 29.08
N ARG A 85 -17.80 6.36 29.89
CA ARG A 85 -17.89 6.43 31.36
C ARG A 85 -19.07 7.27 31.89
N ARG A 86 -19.67 8.11 31.04
CA ARG A 86 -20.85 8.93 31.34
C ARG A 86 -22.19 8.31 30.90
N GLY A 87 -22.20 7.04 30.46
CA GLY A 87 -23.42 6.35 30.01
C GLY A 87 -23.90 6.74 28.59
N GLN A 88 -23.12 7.53 27.85
CA GLN A 88 -23.47 7.96 26.49
C GLN A 88 -22.94 6.99 25.44
N GLU A 89 -23.76 6.63 24.46
CA GLU A 89 -23.32 5.87 23.28
C GLU A 89 -22.39 6.74 22.42
N ILE A 90 -21.17 6.25 22.19
CA ILE A 90 -20.21 6.85 21.27
C ILE A 90 -19.86 5.85 20.18
N THR A 91 -19.84 6.35 18.95
CA THR A 91 -19.38 5.60 17.79
C THR A 91 -17.87 5.74 17.67
N TYR A 92 -17.17 4.63 17.47
CA TYR A 92 -15.74 4.61 17.23
C TYR A 92 -15.41 3.69 16.05
N ILE A 93 -14.23 3.90 15.48
CA ILE A 93 -13.70 3.12 14.36
C ILE A 93 -12.66 2.16 14.92
N ARG A 94 -12.90 0.85 14.83
CA ARG A 94 -11.97 -0.16 15.38
C ARG A 94 -10.67 -0.26 14.56
N SER A 95 -9.66 -0.91 15.13
CA SER A 95 -8.38 -1.12 14.44
C SER A 95 -8.50 -2.18 13.34
N SER A 96 -7.69 -2.07 12.28
CA SER A 96 -7.55 -3.13 11.28
C SER A 96 -6.88 -4.39 11.84
N THR A 97 -6.22 -4.30 12.99
CA THR A 97 -5.64 -5.44 13.71
C THR A 97 -6.69 -6.30 14.40
N GLU A 98 -7.91 -5.79 14.57
CA GLU A 98 -9.04 -6.50 15.19
C GLU A 98 -9.91 -7.24 14.17
N LEU A 99 -9.54 -7.19 12.88
CA LEU A 99 -10.25 -7.88 11.82
C LEU A 99 -9.85 -9.35 11.76
N ASP A 100 -10.83 -10.20 11.46
CA ASP A 100 -10.53 -11.56 11.04
C ASP A 100 -10.08 -11.62 9.56
N LYS A 101 -9.66 -12.81 9.11
CA LYS A 101 -9.16 -13.00 7.74
C LYS A 101 -10.24 -12.77 6.66
N ALA A 102 -11.49 -13.08 6.96
CA ALA A 102 -12.60 -12.96 6.02
C ALA A 102 -13.05 -11.49 5.88
N GLU A 103 -13.17 -10.78 7.01
CA GLU A 103 -13.41 -9.35 7.09
C GLU A 103 -12.30 -8.58 6.37
N MET A 104 -11.03 -8.96 6.57
CA MET A 104 -9.90 -8.34 5.88
C MET A 104 -9.98 -8.54 4.36
N THR A 105 -10.29 -9.76 3.91
CA THR A 105 -10.40 -10.07 2.47
C THR A 105 -11.52 -9.24 1.84
N THR A 106 -12.70 -9.24 2.48
CA THR A 106 -13.86 -8.45 2.04
C THR A 106 -13.54 -6.96 1.99
N ALA A 107 -12.84 -6.45 3.01
CA ALA A 107 -12.48 -5.04 3.09
C ALA A 107 -11.51 -4.61 1.99
N ILE A 108 -10.54 -5.46 1.67
CA ILE A 108 -9.59 -5.24 0.57
C ILE A 108 -10.31 -5.27 -0.78
N GLU A 109 -11.20 -6.23 -1.01
CA GLU A 109 -11.97 -6.32 -2.26
C GLU A 109 -12.85 -5.09 -2.48
N ARG A 110 -13.58 -4.65 -1.45
CA ARG A 110 -14.39 -3.43 -1.50
C ARG A 110 -13.54 -2.20 -1.82
N PHE A 111 -12.34 -2.09 -1.24
CA PHE A 111 -11.43 -0.98 -1.52
C PHE A 111 -10.93 -0.99 -2.98
N ARG A 112 -10.56 -2.18 -3.51
CA ARG A 112 -10.17 -2.32 -4.92
C ARG A 112 -11.29 -1.94 -5.87
N ASN A 113 -12.51 -2.40 -5.58
CA ASN A 113 -13.70 -2.08 -6.37
C ASN A 113 -14.01 -0.59 -6.32
N TYR A 114 -13.94 0.03 -5.13
CA TYR A 114 -14.12 1.47 -4.96
C TYR A 114 -13.09 2.26 -5.78
N SER A 115 -11.80 1.93 -5.64
CA SER A 115 -10.73 2.61 -6.37
C SER A 115 -10.93 2.54 -7.88
N SER A 116 -11.28 1.36 -8.41
CA SER A 116 -11.50 1.18 -9.84
C SER A 116 -12.77 1.88 -10.33
N ALA A 117 -13.86 1.80 -9.57
CA ALA A 117 -15.17 2.29 -10.02
C ALA A 117 -15.36 3.80 -9.82
N GLN A 118 -14.87 4.34 -8.70
CA GLN A 118 -15.09 5.74 -8.32
C GLN A 118 -13.90 6.62 -8.67
N CYS A 119 -12.67 6.10 -8.53
CA CYS A 119 -11.46 6.89 -8.70
C CYS A 119 -10.74 6.61 -10.04
N GLY A 120 -11.17 5.59 -10.79
CA GLY A 120 -10.54 5.18 -12.04
C GLY A 120 -9.14 4.59 -11.90
N LEU A 121 -8.69 4.31 -10.66
CA LEU A 121 -7.37 3.74 -10.39
C LEU A 121 -7.49 2.22 -10.18
N TYR A 122 -6.79 1.46 -11.02
CA TYR A 122 -6.70 0.01 -10.87
C TYR A 122 -5.75 -0.37 -9.73
N LEU A 123 -6.26 -1.12 -8.75
CA LEU A 123 -5.47 -1.69 -7.67
C LEU A 123 -5.17 -3.17 -7.94
N PRO A 124 -3.88 -3.57 -8.01
CA PRO A 124 -3.49 -4.91 -8.42
C PRO A 124 -3.94 -5.98 -7.43
N ALA A 125 -4.27 -7.17 -7.94
CA ALA A 125 -4.61 -8.37 -7.19
C ALA A 125 -3.38 -8.96 -6.49
N PRO A 126 -3.55 -9.81 -5.45
CA PRO A 126 -2.42 -10.33 -4.67
C PRO A 126 -1.50 -11.28 -5.46
N HIS A 127 -1.97 -11.83 -6.58
CA HIS A 127 -1.19 -12.72 -7.45
C HIS A 127 -0.46 -11.96 -8.58
N GLU A 128 -0.75 -10.67 -8.78
CA GLU A 128 -0.14 -9.84 -9.82
C GLU A 128 1.18 -9.25 -9.33
N GLY A 129 2.17 -10.13 -9.14
CA GLY A 129 3.46 -9.79 -8.54
C GLY A 129 4.20 -8.63 -9.23
N GLU A 130 4.09 -8.52 -10.56
CA GLU A 130 4.74 -7.45 -11.32
C GLU A 130 4.05 -6.09 -11.09
N MET A 131 2.72 -6.06 -11.09
CA MET A 131 1.96 -4.84 -10.82
C MET A 131 2.10 -4.41 -9.35
N LEU A 132 2.19 -5.37 -8.42
CA LEU A 132 2.52 -5.07 -7.03
C LEU A 132 3.92 -4.49 -6.87
N PHE A 133 4.89 -4.98 -7.63
CA PHE A 133 6.23 -4.41 -7.63
C PHE A 133 6.21 -2.98 -8.18
N PHE A 134 5.46 -2.73 -9.26
CA PHE A 134 5.26 -1.40 -9.81
C PHE A 134 4.64 -0.45 -8.78
N ALA A 135 3.56 -0.87 -8.12
CA ALA A 135 2.93 -0.09 -7.05
C ALA A 135 3.92 0.26 -5.92
N GLN A 136 4.77 -0.69 -5.51
CA GLN A 136 5.82 -0.42 -4.52
C GLN A 136 6.88 0.57 -5.01
N GLN A 137 7.22 0.52 -6.29
CA GLN A 137 8.16 1.46 -6.90
C GLN A 137 7.58 2.88 -6.93
N GLN A 138 6.29 3.02 -7.26
CA GLN A 138 5.58 4.31 -7.23
C GLN A 138 5.53 4.90 -5.82
N ILE A 139 5.16 4.10 -4.82
CA ILE A 139 5.13 4.55 -3.41
C ILE A 139 6.49 5.11 -3.00
N GLU A 140 7.57 4.42 -3.37
CA GLU A 140 8.91 4.81 -2.97
C GLU A 140 9.43 6.05 -3.70
N GLN A 141 8.96 6.31 -4.93
CA GLN A 141 9.22 7.55 -5.64
C GLN A 141 8.46 8.72 -5.02
N CYS A 142 7.19 8.51 -4.65
CA CYS A 142 6.36 9.55 -4.04
C CYS A 142 6.76 9.88 -2.59
N LYS A 143 7.41 8.96 -1.87
CA LYS A 143 7.97 9.23 -0.54
C LYS A 143 8.97 10.39 -0.50
N GLU A 144 9.60 10.73 -1.62
CA GLU A 144 10.50 11.89 -1.68
C GLU A 144 9.73 13.23 -1.70
N PHE A 145 8.41 13.19 -1.91
CA PHE A 145 7.54 14.36 -2.09
C PHE A 145 6.42 14.49 -1.04
N MET A 146 6.33 13.54 -0.11
CA MET A 146 5.36 13.48 0.99
C MET A 146 6.07 13.65 2.33
#